data_AF-A0A318KSA0-F1
#
_entry.id   AF-A0A318KSA0-F1
#
_cell.length_a   1.000
_cell.length_b   1.000
_cell.length_c   1.000
_cell.angle_alpha   90.00
_cell.angle_beta   90.00
_cell.angle_gamma   90.00
#
_symmetry.space_group_name_H-M   'P 1'
#
loop_
_entity.id
_entity.type
_entity.pdbx_description
1 polymer ?
#
loop_
_entity_poly.entity_id
_entity_poly.type
_entity_poly.pdbx_seq_one_letter_code
_entity_poly.pdbx_strand_id
1 'polypeptide(L)'
;MKKKMTAAALSAMLLMAGCSNITGISSDKLNDKAVNLDSFAAHLEENYYVQEGTYKEVDTLELASKGQLTSCFGNNQGSSYQVAFLPPAPEQNAAKGIAALNWADEEAGKFDDPAIENAPANPYFAPVGWSYKLREDEAIVLMLELPQECKYFSIGAYLMLTANDPTMDLSYDKYALTVKGSEESGNYNVIFGSLGDQLNNRNIASTALLDQKTDAFGSKAVIVMGGDKNTNEEMKSLLIESGIPSEIINVLEIPSQTLNLGLEKGADTFGILGRVSQPADSEANKQYMANLAQTSTLYRITPKVKDAVEEIPALKVVSRGTGEHEAAQLGYASKDLDQIRQSILDKYTAQGYTYTELMPHISVPDGITSIFNTLNGKGDNRDTSYLSTDYFTFNSDEDFVVIYGVNHTKTNKAIYSNAVLYGVEKLNGVTSVYDDQFIGSADAYLNNGSHDADNYYVYKLDRYGNEPYSAIVPKSTGNEDGKYYGLDDGADMLIAFRAYIEEATGVGPDYNEIVYDRAIVFHKPQ
;
A
#
# COMPACT_ATOMS: atom_id res chain seq x y z
N MET A 1 -29.91 -63.59 47.94
CA MET A 1 -30.49 -64.73 47.17
C MET A 1 -31.44 -64.12 46.15
N LYS A 2 -31.34 -64.20 44.82
CA LYS A 2 -30.70 -65.10 43.85
C LYS A 2 -30.36 -64.30 42.56
N LYS A 3 -29.22 -64.62 41.91
CA LYS A 3 -28.92 -64.83 40.45
C LYS A 3 -29.83 -64.14 39.40
N LYS A 4 -29.43 -63.66 38.21
CA LYS A 4 -28.27 -63.73 37.27
C LYS A 4 -28.56 -62.67 36.17
N MET A 5 -27.62 -61.85 35.69
CA MET A 5 -26.72 -62.01 34.51
C MET A 5 -27.35 -62.35 33.14
N THR A 6 -26.82 -61.65 32.12
CA THR A 6 -26.86 -61.80 30.63
C THR A 6 -28.15 -61.35 29.91
N ALA A 7 -28.17 -60.65 28.77
CA ALA A 7 -27.16 -60.03 27.87
C ALA A 7 -27.92 -59.22 26.76
N ALA A 8 -27.16 -58.53 25.90
CA ALA A 8 -27.52 -57.87 24.61
C ALA A 8 -27.81 -56.35 24.71
N ALA A 9 -26.83 -55.46 24.49
CA ALA A 9 -26.16 -55.08 23.23
C ALA A 9 -26.92 -53.98 22.46
N LEU A 10 -26.45 -52.74 22.57
CA LEU A 10 -26.16 -51.91 21.39
C LEU A 10 -25.14 -50.81 21.76
N SER A 11 -24.15 -50.69 20.89
CA SER A 11 -22.84 -50.09 21.12
C SER A 11 -22.86 -48.57 21.28
N ALA A 12 -22.15 -48.11 22.30
CA ALA A 12 -21.49 -46.81 22.32
C ALA A 12 -20.13 -46.97 21.63
N MET A 13 -20.01 -46.45 20.41
CA MET A 13 -18.75 -46.14 19.74
C MET A 13 -18.99 -44.92 18.86
N LEU A 14 -18.47 -43.76 19.25
CA LEU A 14 -17.95 -42.75 18.33
C LEU A 14 -17.15 -41.73 19.16
N LEU A 15 -15.94 -42.14 19.51
CA LEU A 15 -14.86 -41.26 19.98
C LEU A 15 -13.56 -41.91 19.49
N MET A 16 -12.79 -41.13 18.75
CA MET A 16 -11.48 -41.45 18.17
C MET A 16 -11.47 -42.38 16.95
N ALA A 17 -11.53 -41.77 15.75
CA ALA A 17 -10.65 -42.08 14.63
C ALA A 17 -10.96 -41.10 13.49
N GLY A 18 -10.13 -40.07 13.37
CA GLY A 18 -10.22 -39.07 12.32
C GLY A 18 -9.02 -38.13 12.33
N CYS A 19 -7.85 -38.61 12.75
CA CYS A 19 -6.60 -38.06 12.24
C CYS A 19 -6.53 -38.48 10.77
N SER A 20 -7.16 -37.69 9.89
CA SER A 20 -6.76 -37.67 8.49
C SER A 20 -5.35 -37.10 8.47
N ASN A 21 -4.40 -37.95 8.09
CA ASN A 21 -3.04 -37.54 7.78
C ASN A 21 -3.09 -36.36 6.79
N ILE A 22 -2.78 -35.15 7.26
CA ILE A 22 -2.36 -34.04 6.41
C ILE A 22 -0.94 -34.37 5.98
N THR A 23 -0.82 -35.30 5.04
CA THR A 23 0.41 -35.59 4.31
C THR A 23 0.00 -35.78 2.86
N GLY A 24 0.23 -34.78 2.01
CA GLY A 24 0.25 -34.99 0.56
C GLY A 24 -0.52 -34.02 -0.33
N ILE A 25 -0.89 -32.81 0.10
CA ILE A 25 -1.15 -31.72 -0.86
C ILE A 25 0.15 -30.94 -1.00
N SER A 26 1.02 -31.41 -1.90
CA SER A 26 2.16 -30.60 -2.38
C SER A 26 1.63 -29.42 -3.20
N SER A 27 2.24 -28.25 -3.08
CA SER A 27 1.99 -27.09 -3.96
C SER A 27 2.15 -27.41 -5.45
N ASP A 28 2.82 -28.53 -5.78
CA ASP A 28 2.91 -29.06 -7.15
C ASP A 28 1.54 -29.30 -7.80
N LYS A 29 0.48 -29.55 -7.02
CA LYS A 29 -0.90 -29.69 -7.54
C LYS A 29 -1.59 -28.36 -7.87
N LEU A 30 -1.04 -27.23 -7.42
CA LEU A 30 -1.50 -25.86 -7.73
C LEU A 30 -0.75 -25.24 -8.92
N ASN A 31 0.20 -25.98 -9.51
CA ASN A 31 1.04 -25.51 -10.63
C ASN A 31 0.41 -25.68 -12.02
N ASP A 32 -0.69 -26.42 -12.14
CA ASP A 32 -1.53 -26.37 -13.34
C ASP A 32 -2.46 -25.16 -13.26
N LYS A 33 -1.98 -24.01 -13.73
CA LYS A 33 -2.77 -22.78 -13.91
C LYS A 33 -4.11 -23.01 -14.64
N ALA A 34 -4.23 -24.08 -15.44
CA ALA A 34 -5.38 -24.34 -16.28
C ALA A 34 -6.48 -25.23 -15.67
N VAL A 35 -6.26 -25.89 -14.52
CA VAL A 35 -7.22 -26.93 -14.06
C VAL A 35 -8.15 -26.46 -12.93
N ASN A 36 -7.74 -25.51 -12.08
CA ASN A 36 -8.56 -25.06 -10.94
C ASN A 36 -9.27 -23.69 -11.16
N LEU A 37 -8.73 -22.82 -12.02
CA LEU A 37 -9.26 -21.46 -12.25
C LEU A 37 -10.43 -21.43 -13.24
N ASP A 38 -10.28 -22.12 -14.37
CA ASP A 38 -11.38 -22.34 -15.32
C ASP A 38 -12.54 -23.06 -14.62
N SER A 39 -12.24 -23.96 -13.68
CA SER A 39 -13.25 -24.60 -12.84
C SER A 39 -13.97 -23.61 -11.94
N PHE A 40 -13.24 -22.69 -11.27
CA PHE A 40 -13.86 -21.66 -10.42
C PHE A 40 -14.75 -20.72 -11.24
N ALA A 41 -14.24 -20.17 -12.35
CA ALA A 41 -15.03 -19.32 -13.23
C ALA A 41 -16.26 -20.08 -13.77
N ALA A 42 -16.10 -21.34 -14.20
CA ALA A 42 -17.22 -22.16 -14.68
C ALA A 42 -18.28 -22.43 -13.60
N HIS A 43 -17.89 -22.61 -12.33
CA HIS A 43 -18.85 -22.73 -11.22
C HIS A 43 -19.66 -21.46 -11.00
N LEU A 44 -19.08 -20.29 -11.32
CA LEU A 44 -19.75 -19.00 -11.17
C LEU A 44 -20.69 -18.66 -12.32
N GLU A 45 -20.39 -19.09 -13.55
CA GLU A 45 -21.10 -18.64 -14.76
C GLU A 45 -22.63 -18.87 -14.75
N GLU A 46 -23.13 -19.83 -13.97
CA GLU A 46 -24.58 -20.07 -13.85
C GLU A 46 -25.27 -18.93 -13.09
N ASN A 47 -24.71 -18.50 -11.95
CA ASN A 47 -25.37 -17.60 -10.99
C ASN A 47 -24.78 -16.19 -10.94
N TYR A 48 -23.60 -15.97 -11.55
CA TYR A 48 -22.88 -14.71 -11.49
C TYR A 48 -22.51 -14.18 -12.87
N TYR A 49 -22.46 -12.86 -12.97
CA TYR A 49 -21.67 -12.19 -13.99
C TYR A 49 -20.21 -12.16 -13.53
N VAL A 50 -19.33 -12.77 -14.32
CA VAL A 50 -17.88 -12.84 -14.04
C VAL A 50 -17.14 -11.96 -15.04
N GLN A 51 -16.67 -10.80 -14.58
CA GLN A 51 -15.91 -9.85 -15.38
C GLN A 51 -14.44 -9.89 -15.01
N GLU A 52 -13.58 -10.05 -16.02
CA GLU A 52 -12.14 -10.05 -15.85
C GLU A 52 -11.62 -8.60 -15.73
N GLY A 53 -10.81 -8.36 -14.71
CA GLY A 53 -10.03 -7.14 -14.52
C GLY A 53 -8.56 -7.36 -14.86
N THR A 54 -7.70 -6.44 -14.43
CA THR A 54 -6.24 -6.60 -14.58
C THR A 54 -5.52 -6.11 -13.34
N TYR A 55 -4.65 -6.92 -12.76
CA TYR A 55 -3.73 -6.51 -11.71
C TYR A 55 -2.33 -6.29 -12.30
N LYS A 56 -1.81 -5.06 -12.22
CA LYS A 56 -0.55 -4.70 -12.90
C LYS A 56 0.20 -3.60 -12.17
N GLU A 57 1.49 -3.47 -12.49
CA GLU A 57 2.29 -2.32 -12.06
C GLU A 57 1.78 -1.01 -12.66
N VAL A 58 1.87 0.06 -11.87
CA VAL A 58 1.57 1.44 -12.28
C VAL A 58 2.78 2.30 -11.98
N ASP A 59 3.47 2.75 -13.02
CA ASP A 59 4.47 3.80 -12.89
C ASP A 59 3.77 5.16 -12.80
N THR A 60 3.61 5.65 -11.57
CA THR A 60 2.96 6.93 -11.30
C THR A 60 3.74 8.12 -11.84
N LEU A 61 5.08 8.04 -11.91
CA LEU A 61 5.93 9.11 -12.43
C LEU A 61 5.80 9.20 -13.95
N GLU A 62 5.79 8.06 -14.62
CA GLU A 62 5.59 7.97 -16.07
C GLU A 62 4.22 8.55 -16.46
N LEU A 63 3.16 8.08 -15.80
CA LEU A 63 1.79 8.51 -16.10
C LEU A 63 1.59 10.00 -15.81
N ALA A 64 2.10 10.50 -14.69
CA ALA A 64 2.05 11.93 -14.39
C ALA A 64 2.82 12.74 -15.45
N SER A 65 3.98 12.25 -15.91
CA SER A 65 4.80 12.92 -16.92
C SER A 65 4.10 12.99 -18.29
N LYS A 66 3.24 12.00 -18.59
CA LYS A 66 2.36 11.98 -19.76
C LYS A 66 1.06 12.77 -19.59
N GLY A 67 0.84 13.41 -18.44
CA GLY A 67 -0.41 14.11 -18.08
C GLY A 67 -1.57 13.17 -17.72
N GLN A 68 -1.32 11.86 -17.66
CA GLN A 68 -2.31 10.81 -17.44
C GLN A 68 -2.63 10.58 -15.94
N LEU A 69 -2.02 11.36 -15.05
CA LEU A 69 -2.22 11.28 -13.61
C LEU A 69 -2.21 12.67 -12.97
N THR A 70 -3.08 12.89 -11.98
CA THR A 70 -3.19 14.18 -11.28
C THR A 70 -2.01 14.45 -10.34
N SER A 71 -1.49 13.40 -9.72
CA SER A 71 -0.36 13.39 -8.77
C SER A 71 0.36 12.05 -8.88
N CYS A 72 1.59 11.96 -8.39
CA CYS A 72 2.35 10.73 -8.24
C CYS A 72 2.04 10.00 -6.91
N PHE A 73 1.05 10.49 -6.15
CA PHE A 73 0.52 9.85 -4.94
C PHE A 73 1.56 9.47 -3.89
N GLY A 74 2.62 10.27 -3.75
CA GLY A 74 3.66 10.01 -2.74
C GLY A 74 4.45 8.73 -3.02
N ASN A 75 4.72 8.42 -4.29
CA ASN A 75 5.54 7.28 -4.68
C ASN A 75 6.89 7.29 -3.97
N ASN A 76 7.36 6.15 -3.50
CA ASN A 76 8.68 5.97 -2.92
C ASN A 76 9.62 5.53 -4.03
N GLN A 77 10.58 6.38 -4.41
CA GLN A 77 11.50 6.08 -5.50
C GLN A 77 12.26 4.77 -5.19
N GLY A 78 12.25 3.82 -6.13
CA GLY A 78 12.80 2.47 -5.93
C GLY A 78 11.80 1.43 -5.38
N SER A 79 10.54 1.81 -5.14
CA SER A 79 9.43 0.87 -4.89
C SER A 79 8.54 0.73 -6.12
N SER A 80 7.98 -0.46 -6.33
CA SER A 80 6.99 -0.76 -7.36
C SER A 80 5.58 -0.76 -6.78
N TYR A 81 4.61 -0.21 -7.52
CA TYR A 81 3.21 -0.09 -7.10
C TYR A 81 2.31 -0.88 -8.03
N GLN A 82 1.37 -1.64 -7.47
CA GLN A 82 0.42 -2.44 -8.25
C GLN A 82 -1.01 -1.99 -7.97
N VAL A 83 -1.88 -2.07 -8.96
CA VAL A 83 -3.29 -1.69 -8.85
C VAL A 83 -4.16 -2.77 -9.47
N ALA A 84 -5.25 -3.11 -8.79
CA ALA A 84 -6.32 -3.94 -9.34
C ALA A 84 -7.28 -3.05 -10.14
N PHE A 85 -7.20 -3.12 -11.47
CA PHE A 85 -8.11 -2.41 -12.37
C PHE A 85 -9.35 -3.26 -12.64
N LEU A 86 -10.54 -2.73 -12.38
CA LEU A 86 -11.79 -3.41 -12.67
C LEU A 86 -12.59 -2.69 -13.76
N PRO A 87 -13.35 -3.44 -14.59
CA PRO A 87 -14.36 -2.85 -15.45
C PRO A 87 -15.57 -2.34 -14.63
N PRO A 88 -16.45 -1.53 -15.24
CA PRO A 88 -17.74 -1.17 -14.67
C PRO A 88 -18.54 -2.42 -14.28
N ALA A 89 -19.42 -2.27 -13.29
CA ALA A 89 -20.41 -3.31 -12.99
C ALA A 89 -21.31 -3.59 -14.21
N PRO A 90 -21.98 -4.76 -14.29
CA PRO A 90 -22.91 -5.07 -15.39
C PRO A 90 -23.99 -3.99 -15.59
N GLU A 91 -24.43 -3.37 -14.49
CA GLU A 91 -25.51 -2.38 -14.46
C GLU A 91 -24.96 -0.97 -14.21
N GLN A 92 -23.74 -0.66 -14.67
CA GLN A 92 -23.09 0.63 -14.46
C GLN A 92 -22.57 1.22 -15.77
N ASN A 93 -22.89 2.50 -16.00
CA ASN A 93 -22.39 3.21 -17.17
C ASN A 93 -20.85 3.35 -17.14
N ALA A 94 -20.23 3.26 -18.30
CA ALA A 94 -18.81 3.52 -18.47
C ALA A 94 -18.48 5.01 -18.27
N ALA A 95 -17.43 5.32 -17.50
CA ALA A 95 -17.00 6.68 -17.23
C ALA A 95 -16.41 7.39 -18.46
N LYS A 96 -16.73 8.68 -18.60
CA LYS A 96 -16.13 9.54 -19.63
C LYS A 96 -14.81 10.12 -19.16
N GLY A 97 -13.78 9.92 -19.97
CA GLY A 97 -12.46 10.46 -19.74
C GLY A 97 -12.39 11.96 -20.02
N ILE A 98 -11.24 12.53 -19.73
CA ILE A 98 -10.95 13.95 -19.98
C ILE A 98 -9.91 14.03 -21.09
N ALA A 99 -10.38 14.18 -22.34
CA ALA A 99 -9.51 14.24 -23.52
C ALA A 99 -8.45 15.35 -23.42
N ALA A 100 -8.78 16.49 -22.81
CA ALA A 100 -7.84 17.59 -22.60
C ALA A 100 -6.66 17.24 -21.67
N LEU A 101 -6.81 16.19 -20.85
CA LEU A 101 -5.78 15.64 -19.95
C LEU A 101 -5.22 14.31 -20.47
N ASN A 102 -5.55 13.91 -21.70
CA ASN A 102 -5.16 12.61 -22.27
C ASN A 102 -5.66 11.40 -21.44
N TRP A 103 -6.83 11.54 -20.83
CA TRP A 103 -7.50 10.47 -20.09
C TRP A 103 -8.55 9.82 -20.99
N ALA A 104 -8.41 8.52 -21.24
CA ALA A 104 -9.26 7.77 -22.16
C ALA A 104 -10.65 7.49 -21.55
N ASP A 105 -11.67 7.36 -22.39
CA ASP A 105 -12.97 6.85 -21.94
C ASP A 105 -12.83 5.43 -21.36
N GLU A 106 -13.66 5.11 -20.37
CA GLU A 106 -13.89 3.72 -19.96
C GLU A 106 -14.62 2.96 -21.06
N GLU A 107 -14.25 1.70 -21.25
CA GLU A 107 -15.03 0.80 -22.09
C GLU A 107 -16.23 0.25 -21.31
N ALA A 108 -17.32 -0.03 -22.00
CA ALA A 108 -18.47 -0.70 -21.41
C ALA A 108 -18.07 -2.08 -20.87
N GLY A 109 -18.66 -2.49 -19.75
CA GLY A 109 -18.45 -3.82 -19.18
C GLY A 109 -18.93 -4.91 -20.13
N LYS A 110 -18.36 -6.11 -20.01
CA LYS A 110 -18.70 -7.29 -20.84
C LYS A 110 -20.20 -7.62 -20.84
N PHE A 111 -20.89 -7.33 -19.74
CA PHE A 111 -22.32 -7.64 -19.54
C PHE A 111 -23.20 -6.38 -19.50
N ASP A 112 -22.73 -5.25 -20.01
CA ASP A 112 -23.56 -4.06 -20.20
C ASP A 112 -24.69 -4.38 -21.18
N ASP A 113 -25.94 -4.39 -20.69
CA ASP A 113 -27.14 -4.59 -21.49
C ASP A 113 -27.84 -3.24 -21.68
N PRO A 114 -27.89 -2.69 -22.91
CA PRO A 114 -28.53 -1.40 -23.16
C PRO A 114 -30.06 -1.41 -22.92
N ALA A 115 -30.68 -2.57 -22.68
CA ALA A 115 -32.07 -2.68 -22.27
C ALA A 115 -32.29 -2.49 -20.76
N ILE A 116 -31.22 -2.55 -19.96
CA ILE A 116 -31.24 -2.33 -18.52
C ILE A 116 -30.86 -0.88 -18.23
N GLU A 117 -31.57 -0.24 -17.30
CA GLU A 117 -31.22 1.10 -16.84
C GLU A 117 -30.00 1.00 -15.92
N ASN A 118 -28.86 1.51 -16.40
CA ASN A 118 -27.62 1.51 -15.66
C ASN A 118 -27.57 2.60 -14.59
N ALA A 119 -26.92 2.29 -13.47
CA ALA A 119 -26.47 3.26 -12.50
C ALA A 119 -25.45 4.25 -13.13
N PRO A 120 -25.31 5.46 -12.57
CA PRO A 120 -24.32 6.42 -13.04
C PRO A 120 -22.89 5.87 -13.01
N ALA A 121 -22.08 6.34 -13.96
CA ALA A 121 -20.68 5.95 -14.05
C ALA A 121 -19.89 6.31 -12.78
N ASN A 122 -18.78 5.61 -12.58
CA ASN A 122 -17.81 5.99 -11.56
C ASN A 122 -17.29 7.42 -11.83
N PRO A 123 -17.06 8.23 -10.78
CA PRO A 123 -16.31 9.47 -10.93
C PRO A 123 -14.94 9.15 -11.52
N TYR A 124 -14.55 9.87 -12.57
CA TYR A 124 -13.33 9.52 -13.29
C TYR A 124 -12.08 9.83 -12.44
N PHE A 125 -11.47 8.79 -11.90
CA PHE A 125 -10.20 8.83 -11.19
C PHE A 125 -9.15 8.11 -12.03
N ALA A 126 -8.17 8.85 -12.54
CA ALA A 126 -7.23 8.33 -13.52
C ALA A 126 -6.15 7.42 -12.90
N PRO A 127 -5.74 6.35 -13.61
CA PRO A 127 -6.37 5.81 -14.81
C PRO A 127 -7.70 5.11 -14.48
N VAL A 128 -8.58 5.10 -15.48
CA VAL A 128 -9.87 4.40 -15.41
C VAL A 128 -9.75 2.97 -14.89
N GLY A 129 -10.71 2.55 -14.07
CA GLY A 129 -10.71 1.24 -13.41
C GLY A 129 -9.84 1.15 -12.14
N TRP A 130 -9.01 2.16 -11.80
CA TRP A 130 -8.24 2.17 -10.53
C TRP A 130 -9.18 2.14 -9.33
N SER A 131 -10.18 3.03 -9.32
CA SER A 131 -11.21 3.05 -8.29
C SER A 131 -12.56 2.68 -8.87
N TYR A 132 -13.35 1.92 -8.13
CA TYR A 132 -14.63 1.39 -8.59
C TYR A 132 -15.65 1.37 -7.46
N LYS A 133 -16.91 1.61 -7.81
CA LYS A 133 -18.05 1.26 -6.96
C LYS A 133 -18.27 -0.25 -6.96
N LEU A 134 -18.83 -0.75 -5.87
CA LEU A 134 -19.23 -2.16 -5.71
C LEU A 134 -20.67 -2.20 -5.18
N ARG A 135 -21.52 -3.07 -5.73
CA ARG A 135 -22.78 -3.45 -5.08
C ARG A 135 -22.48 -4.09 -3.73
N GLU A 136 -23.44 -4.04 -2.82
CA GLU A 136 -23.27 -4.59 -1.47
C GLU A 136 -22.95 -6.10 -1.49
N ASP A 137 -23.48 -6.82 -2.48
CA ASP A 137 -23.35 -8.27 -2.67
C ASP A 137 -22.29 -8.69 -3.71
N GLU A 138 -21.47 -7.75 -4.19
CA GLU A 138 -20.34 -8.06 -5.08
C GLU A 138 -19.10 -8.51 -4.32
N ALA A 139 -18.31 -9.36 -4.99
CA ALA A 139 -16.97 -9.73 -4.55
C ALA A 139 -15.93 -9.48 -5.64
N ILE A 140 -14.71 -9.25 -5.20
CA ILE A 140 -13.51 -9.25 -6.01
C ILE A 140 -12.68 -10.46 -5.59
N VAL A 141 -12.19 -11.21 -6.57
CA VAL A 141 -11.24 -12.31 -6.32
C VAL A 141 -9.96 -12.02 -7.08
N LEU A 142 -8.87 -11.85 -6.35
CA LEU A 142 -7.51 -11.69 -6.87
C LEU A 142 -6.69 -12.93 -6.52
N MET A 143 -6.12 -13.56 -7.54
CA MET A 143 -5.23 -14.70 -7.40
C MET A 143 -3.90 -14.36 -8.06
N LEU A 144 -2.81 -14.53 -7.32
CA LEU A 144 -1.50 -14.10 -7.78
C LEU A 144 -0.36 -14.95 -7.23
N GLU A 145 0.74 -14.94 -7.95
CA GLU A 145 2.05 -15.24 -7.39
C GLU A 145 2.56 -14.00 -6.66
N LEU A 146 3.08 -14.18 -5.45
CA LEU A 146 3.64 -13.10 -4.64
C LEU A 146 5.06 -12.76 -5.14
N PRO A 147 5.56 -11.55 -4.82
CA PRO A 147 6.88 -11.11 -5.25
C PRO A 147 8.00 -12.06 -4.82
N GLN A 148 9.10 -12.04 -5.58
CA GLN A 148 10.36 -12.66 -5.15
C GLN A 148 10.93 -11.92 -3.93
N GLU A 149 12.00 -12.46 -3.33
CA GLU A 149 12.61 -11.94 -2.11
C GLU A 149 12.84 -10.43 -2.17
N CYS A 150 12.32 -9.72 -1.17
CA CYS A 150 12.43 -8.28 -1.01
C CYS A 150 12.38 -7.92 0.48
N LYS A 151 12.72 -6.69 0.84
CA LYS A 151 12.57 -6.24 2.25
C LYS A 151 11.11 -6.17 2.68
N TYR A 152 10.22 -5.78 1.77
CA TYR A 152 8.81 -5.55 2.08
C TYR A 152 7.93 -5.63 0.84
N PHE A 153 6.79 -6.30 0.98
CA PHE A 153 5.64 -6.13 0.11
C PHE A 153 4.36 -6.07 0.93
N SER A 154 3.33 -5.46 0.36
CA SER A 154 1.98 -5.53 0.90
C SER A 154 0.91 -5.41 -0.18
N ILE A 155 -0.30 -5.86 0.17
CA ILE A 155 -1.54 -5.73 -0.59
C ILE A 155 -2.61 -5.24 0.38
N GLY A 156 -3.32 -4.16 0.03
CA GLY A 156 -4.32 -3.55 0.89
C GLY A 156 -5.54 -3.07 0.14
N ALA A 157 -6.67 -3.03 0.84
CA ALA A 157 -7.91 -2.44 0.37
C ALA A 157 -8.04 -0.99 0.87
N TYR A 158 -8.60 -0.13 0.02
CA TYR A 158 -8.70 1.30 0.25
C TYR A 158 -10.10 1.82 -0.04
N LEU A 159 -10.58 2.74 0.80
CA LEU A 159 -11.62 3.69 0.42
C LEU A 159 -10.96 4.78 -0.42
N MET A 160 -11.28 4.83 -1.71
CA MET A 160 -10.67 5.76 -2.64
C MET A 160 -11.42 7.10 -2.61
N LEU A 161 -12.73 7.08 -2.87
CA LEU A 161 -13.56 8.28 -2.97
C LEU A 161 -14.83 8.13 -2.11
N THR A 162 -15.19 9.22 -1.42
CA THR A 162 -16.50 9.36 -0.75
C THR A 162 -17.27 10.52 -1.36
N ALA A 163 -18.61 10.44 -1.37
CA ALA A 163 -19.43 11.54 -1.86
C ALA A 163 -19.13 12.84 -1.14
N ASN A 164 -19.03 13.94 -1.88
CA ASN A 164 -18.79 15.26 -1.32
C ASN A 164 -20.06 15.75 -0.61
N ASP A 165 -19.96 15.99 0.69
CA ASP A 165 -20.93 16.79 1.43
C ASP A 165 -20.58 18.28 1.27
N PRO A 166 -21.38 19.07 0.53
CA PRO A 166 -21.08 20.48 0.28
C PRO A 166 -21.23 21.35 1.55
N THR A 167 -21.81 20.82 2.63
CA THR A 167 -21.94 21.53 3.91
C THR A 167 -20.71 21.38 4.81
N MET A 168 -19.83 20.44 4.49
CA MET A 168 -18.64 20.18 5.27
C MET A 168 -17.51 21.15 4.91
N ASP A 169 -16.96 21.81 5.93
CA ASP A 169 -15.79 22.67 5.78
C ASP A 169 -14.51 21.83 5.75
N LEU A 170 -13.94 21.62 4.55
CA LEU A 170 -12.69 20.88 4.37
C LEU A 170 -11.42 21.74 4.49
N SER A 171 -11.52 23.00 4.91
CA SER A 171 -10.36 23.90 5.00
C SER A 171 -9.31 23.45 6.03
N TYR A 172 -9.66 22.53 6.94
CA TYR A 172 -8.71 21.92 7.86
C TYR A 172 -7.74 20.95 7.18
N ASP A 173 -8.10 20.39 6.02
CA ASP A 173 -7.22 19.52 5.24
C ASP A 173 -6.61 20.30 4.06
N LYS A 174 -5.35 20.71 4.24
CA LYS A 174 -4.58 21.38 3.18
C LYS A 174 -4.36 20.52 1.93
N TYR A 175 -4.66 19.22 1.99
CA TYR A 175 -4.54 18.26 0.90
C TYR A 175 -5.89 17.72 0.43
N ALA A 176 -7.00 18.33 0.82
CA ALA A 176 -8.31 17.96 0.33
C ALA A 176 -8.34 18.03 -1.20
N LEU A 177 -8.65 16.90 -1.84
CA LEU A 177 -8.81 16.80 -3.28
C LEU A 177 -10.24 16.39 -3.59
N THR A 178 -10.83 17.03 -4.61
CA THR A 178 -12.17 16.69 -5.09
C THR A 178 -12.10 16.20 -6.53
N VAL A 179 -12.66 15.02 -6.79
CA VAL A 179 -12.94 14.52 -8.13
C VAL A 179 -14.30 15.08 -8.57
N LYS A 180 -14.32 15.77 -9.70
CA LYS A 180 -15.55 16.33 -10.28
C LYS A 180 -16.16 15.32 -11.24
N GLY A 181 -17.32 14.80 -10.90
CA GLY A 181 -18.13 13.98 -11.79
C GLY A 181 -19.13 14.80 -12.60
N SER A 182 -19.93 14.09 -13.40
CA SER A 182 -21.13 14.62 -14.06
C SER A 182 -22.24 14.95 -13.04
N GLU A 183 -23.31 15.59 -13.51
CA GLU A 183 -24.52 15.83 -12.70
C GLU A 183 -25.09 14.52 -12.12
N GLU A 184 -25.02 13.45 -12.92
CA GLU A 184 -25.51 12.11 -12.57
C GLU A 184 -24.57 11.36 -11.62
N SER A 185 -23.25 11.45 -11.79
CA SER A 185 -22.29 10.73 -10.95
C SER A 185 -21.99 11.43 -9.62
N GLY A 186 -21.97 12.77 -9.60
CA GLY A 186 -21.72 13.59 -8.40
C GLY A 186 -20.26 14.00 -8.21
N ASN A 187 -20.00 14.84 -7.20
CA ASN A 187 -18.65 15.23 -6.79
C ASN A 187 -18.20 14.38 -5.60
N TYR A 188 -16.91 14.05 -5.54
CA TYR A 188 -16.37 13.17 -4.51
C TYR A 188 -15.09 13.72 -3.91
N ASN A 189 -14.90 13.51 -2.62
CA ASN A 189 -13.63 13.77 -1.94
C ASN A 189 -12.73 12.55 -2.08
N VAL A 190 -11.45 12.78 -2.36
CA VAL A 190 -10.43 11.73 -2.31
C VAL A 190 -10.11 11.47 -0.84
N ILE A 191 -10.50 10.30 -0.36
CA ILE A 191 -10.07 9.81 0.96
C ILE A 191 -8.74 9.10 0.80
N PHE A 192 -8.65 8.18 -0.14
CA PHE A 192 -7.49 7.31 -0.34
C PHE A 192 -6.92 6.76 0.99
N GLY A 193 -7.83 6.22 1.80
CA GLY A 193 -7.57 5.73 3.16
C GLY A 193 -7.66 4.21 3.21
N SER A 194 -6.71 3.57 3.88
CA SER A 194 -6.72 2.12 4.08
C SER A 194 -7.92 1.67 4.90
N LEU A 195 -8.52 0.53 4.53
CA LEU A 195 -9.69 -0.04 5.22
C LEU A 195 -9.31 -0.84 6.49
N GLY A 196 -8.02 -0.99 6.76
CA GLY A 196 -7.48 -1.79 7.86
C GLY A 196 -6.00 -2.11 7.65
N ASP A 197 -5.52 -3.11 8.39
CA ASP A 197 -4.14 -3.56 8.26
C ASP A 197 -3.90 -4.27 6.91
N GLN A 198 -2.71 -4.10 6.35
CA GLN A 198 -2.36 -4.70 5.06
C GLN A 198 -2.06 -6.19 5.19
N LEU A 199 -2.29 -6.93 4.11
CA LEU A 199 -1.65 -8.23 3.91
C LEU A 199 -0.21 -7.99 3.48
N ASN A 200 0.76 -8.37 4.30
CA ASN A 200 2.18 -8.12 4.08
C ASN A 200 2.98 -9.43 4.12
N ASN A 201 4.29 -9.31 3.89
CA ASN A 201 5.22 -10.44 3.86
C ASN A 201 5.27 -11.30 5.13
N ARG A 202 4.63 -10.89 6.24
CA ARG A 202 4.58 -11.63 7.50
C ARG A 202 3.23 -12.29 7.80
N ASN A 203 2.12 -11.73 7.31
CA ASN A 203 0.78 -12.18 7.70
C ASN A 203 -0.04 -12.77 6.54
N ILE A 204 0.40 -12.62 5.29
CA ILE A 204 -0.35 -13.11 4.14
C ILE A 204 -0.36 -14.64 4.12
N ALA A 205 -1.55 -15.22 4.01
CA ALA A 205 -1.74 -16.65 3.88
C ALA A 205 -1.46 -17.07 2.43
N SER A 206 -0.58 -18.04 2.24
CA SER A 206 -0.12 -18.45 0.91
C SER A 206 0.32 -19.91 0.88
N THR A 207 0.69 -20.41 -0.31
CA THR A 207 1.20 -21.79 -0.46
C THR A 207 2.48 -22.06 0.34
N ALA A 208 3.16 -21.02 0.83
CA ALA A 208 4.26 -21.16 1.79
C ALA A 208 3.85 -21.94 3.05
N LEU A 209 2.61 -21.79 3.52
CA LEU A 209 2.09 -22.53 4.68
C LEU A 209 2.00 -24.04 4.39
N LEU A 210 1.58 -24.39 3.17
CA LEU A 210 1.48 -25.79 2.72
C LEU A 210 2.86 -26.42 2.53
N ASP A 211 3.80 -25.62 2.00
CA ASP A 211 5.19 -26.00 1.76
C ASP A 211 6.07 -25.93 3.03
N GLN A 212 5.51 -25.47 4.16
CA GLN A 212 6.22 -25.25 5.42
C GLN A 212 7.45 -24.33 5.27
N LYS A 213 7.33 -23.32 4.40
CA LYS A 213 8.32 -22.25 4.24
C LYS A 213 8.18 -21.21 5.34
N THR A 214 9.29 -20.56 5.66
CA THR A 214 9.35 -19.49 6.67
C THR A 214 8.90 -18.13 6.14
N ASP A 215 8.86 -17.96 4.83
CA ASP A 215 8.50 -16.72 4.14
C ASP A 215 7.52 -16.99 2.99
N ALA A 216 6.82 -15.94 2.56
CA ALA A 216 5.81 -15.99 1.52
C ALA A 216 6.33 -15.67 0.11
N PHE A 217 7.64 -15.46 -0.08
CA PHE A 217 8.16 -14.99 -1.37
C PHE A 217 8.01 -16.06 -2.47
N GLY A 218 7.61 -15.63 -3.67
CA GLY A 218 7.34 -16.49 -4.82
C GLY A 218 6.24 -17.56 -4.61
N SER A 219 5.48 -17.46 -3.52
CA SER A 219 4.36 -18.35 -3.22
C SER A 219 3.06 -17.81 -3.83
N LYS A 220 1.99 -18.60 -3.86
CA LYS A 220 0.69 -18.17 -4.41
C LYS A 220 -0.29 -17.84 -3.30
N ALA A 221 -1.08 -16.79 -3.49
CA ALA A 221 -2.14 -16.37 -2.58
C ALA A 221 -3.44 -16.12 -3.34
N VAL A 222 -4.56 -16.25 -2.63
CA VAL A 222 -5.89 -15.86 -3.09
C VAL A 222 -6.42 -14.81 -2.11
N ILE A 223 -7.01 -13.75 -2.66
CA ILE A 223 -7.56 -12.62 -1.91
C ILE A 223 -9.00 -12.43 -2.38
N VAL A 224 -9.93 -12.46 -1.44
CA VAL A 224 -11.34 -12.13 -1.63
C VAL A 224 -11.60 -10.78 -0.98
N MET A 225 -12.27 -9.86 -1.67
CA MET A 225 -12.71 -8.58 -1.10
C MET A 225 -14.20 -8.38 -1.38
N GLY A 226 -14.97 -8.00 -0.37
CA GLY A 226 -16.41 -7.79 -0.48
C GLY A 226 -17.02 -7.19 0.78
N GLY A 227 -18.20 -6.58 0.63
CA GLY A 227 -18.94 -5.92 1.71
C GLY A 227 -20.05 -6.75 2.34
N ASP A 228 -20.36 -7.93 1.79
CA ASP A 228 -21.31 -8.89 2.35
C ASP A 228 -20.58 -10.12 2.87
N LYS A 229 -20.84 -10.46 4.13
CA LYS A 229 -20.28 -11.63 4.77
C LYS A 229 -20.74 -12.93 4.09
N ASN A 230 -21.98 -13.00 3.61
CA ASN A 230 -22.49 -14.19 2.93
C ASN A 230 -21.77 -14.42 1.60
N THR A 231 -21.68 -13.38 0.77
CA THR A 231 -20.89 -13.44 -0.47
C THR A 231 -19.43 -13.82 -0.22
N ASN A 232 -18.78 -13.25 0.80
CA ASN A 232 -17.38 -13.59 1.11
C ASN A 232 -17.20 -15.07 1.48
N GLU A 233 -18.07 -15.63 2.32
CA GLU A 233 -18.02 -17.06 2.71
C GLU A 233 -18.41 -18.00 1.55
N GLU A 234 -19.32 -17.56 0.68
CA GLU A 234 -19.68 -18.31 -0.52
C GLU A 234 -18.52 -18.36 -1.52
N MET A 235 -17.86 -17.22 -1.80
CA MET A 235 -16.68 -17.18 -2.67
C MET A 235 -15.57 -18.08 -2.14
N LYS A 236 -15.33 -18.04 -0.83
CA LYS A 236 -14.37 -18.94 -0.17
C LYS A 236 -14.75 -20.41 -0.35
N SER A 237 -16.03 -20.75 -0.19
CA SER A 237 -16.54 -22.12 -0.37
C SER A 237 -16.35 -22.60 -1.81
N LEU A 238 -16.73 -21.78 -2.80
CA LEU A 238 -16.58 -22.10 -4.22
C LEU A 238 -15.11 -22.23 -4.64
N LEU A 239 -14.21 -21.41 -4.08
CA LEU A 239 -12.77 -21.56 -4.27
C LEU A 239 -12.28 -22.93 -3.75
N ILE A 240 -12.72 -23.33 -2.55
CA ILE A 240 -12.39 -24.62 -1.95
C ILE A 240 -12.92 -25.78 -2.80
N GLU A 241 -14.16 -25.70 -3.25
CA GLU A 241 -14.78 -26.70 -4.15
C GLU A 241 -14.05 -26.81 -5.49
N SER A 242 -13.45 -25.71 -5.94
CA SER A 242 -12.60 -25.65 -7.15
C SER A 242 -11.15 -26.11 -6.89
N GLY A 243 -10.86 -26.63 -5.69
CA GLY A 243 -9.56 -27.21 -5.35
C GLY A 243 -8.53 -26.23 -4.80
N ILE A 244 -8.92 -25.00 -4.45
CA ILE A 244 -8.05 -24.04 -3.77
C ILE A 244 -8.02 -24.34 -2.27
N PRO A 245 -6.84 -24.59 -1.66
CA PRO A 245 -6.74 -24.82 -0.23
C PRO A 245 -7.23 -23.62 0.58
N SER A 246 -8.04 -23.88 1.62
CA SER A 246 -8.57 -22.83 2.49
C SER A 246 -7.48 -21.98 3.16
N GLU A 247 -6.30 -22.57 3.35
CA GLU A 247 -5.13 -22.02 4.03
C GLU A 247 -4.42 -20.91 3.23
N ILE A 248 -4.78 -20.70 1.96
CA ILE A 248 -4.17 -19.66 1.10
C ILE A 248 -5.17 -18.56 0.72
N ILE A 249 -6.39 -18.62 1.26
CA ILE A 249 -7.47 -17.66 1.00
C ILE A 249 -7.47 -16.61 2.10
N ASN A 250 -7.22 -15.36 1.69
CA ASN A 250 -7.26 -14.18 2.54
C ASN A 250 -8.55 -13.40 2.24
N VAL A 251 -9.16 -12.78 3.24
CA VAL A 251 -10.36 -11.95 3.06
C VAL A 251 -10.06 -10.52 3.50
N LEU A 252 -10.17 -9.58 2.56
CA LEU A 252 -10.13 -8.14 2.79
C LEU A 252 -11.57 -7.64 2.87
N GLU A 253 -12.11 -7.60 4.07
CA GLU A 253 -13.50 -7.20 4.27
C GLU A 253 -13.70 -5.68 4.08
N ILE A 254 -14.82 -5.30 3.48
CA ILE A 254 -15.27 -3.90 3.43
C ILE A 254 -16.28 -3.70 4.57
N PRO A 255 -16.06 -2.77 5.51
CA PRO A 255 -16.97 -2.55 6.64
C PRO A 255 -18.26 -1.84 6.20
N SER A 256 -19.18 -2.59 5.60
CA SER A 256 -20.43 -2.11 4.99
C SER A 256 -21.43 -1.48 5.96
N GLN A 257 -21.29 -1.70 7.27
CA GLN A 257 -22.06 -0.92 8.27
C GLN A 257 -21.63 0.55 8.36
N THR A 258 -20.41 0.86 7.91
CA THR A 258 -19.82 2.20 7.99
C THR A 258 -19.75 2.89 6.63
N LEU A 259 -19.49 2.12 5.58
CA LEU A 259 -19.22 2.62 4.24
C LEU A 259 -20.42 2.41 3.33
N ASN A 260 -20.58 3.30 2.35
CA ASN A 260 -21.71 3.30 1.44
C ASN A 260 -21.38 2.49 0.19
N LEU A 261 -21.59 1.17 0.22
CA LEU A 261 -21.58 0.37 -1.00
C LEU A 261 -22.84 0.64 -1.83
N GLY A 262 -22.76 0.39 -3.13
CA GLY A 262 -23.80 0.68 -4.11
C GLY A 262 -23.20 1.10 -5.44
N LEU A 263 -24.02 1.22 -6.48
CA LEU A 263 -23.61 1.72 -7.80
C LEU A 263 -24.13 3.15 -8.06
N GLU A 264 -25.14 3.57 -7.30
CA GLU A 264 -25.83 4.83 -7.41
C GLU A 264 -24.95 6.04 -7.05
N LYS A 265 -25.43 7.23 -7.39
CA LYS A 265 -24.83 8.49 -6.96
C LYS A 265 -24.79 8.55 -5.44
N GLY A 266 -23.62 8.80 -4.87
CA GLY A 266 -23.42 8.88 -3.43
C GLY A 266 -22.67 7.70 -2.84
N ALA A 267 -22.66 6.54 -3.54
CA ALA A 267 -21.89 5.38 -3.12
C ALA A 267 -20.38 5.60 -3.25
N ASP A 268 -19.66 5.02 -2.30
CA ASP A 268 -18.20 5.08 -2.17
C ASP A 268 -17.50 4.29 -3.27
N THR A 269 -16.24 4.67 -3.57
CA THR A 269 -15.37 3.87 -4.44
C THR A 269 -14.23 3.24 -3.67
N PHE A 270 -13.83 2.06 -4.13
CA PHE A 270 -12.83 1.21 -3.51
C PHE A 270 -11.67 0.91 -4.46
N GLY A 271 -10.58 0.41 -3.91
CA GLY A 271 -9.43 -0.05 -4.69
C GLY A 271 -8.59 -1.08 -3.91
N ILE A 272 -7.90 -1.96 -4.65
CA ILE A 272 -6.86 -2.83 -4.11
C ILE A 272 -5.52 -2.37 -4.67
N LEU A 273 -4.59 -2.08 -3.78
CA LEU A 273 -3.25 -1.63 -4.13
C LEU A 273 -2.21 -2.59 -3.56
N GLY A 274 -1.18 -2.86 -4.36
CA GLY A 274 0.01 -3.58 -3.95
C GLY A 274 1.24 -2.69 -3.92
N ARG A 275 2.24 -3.11 -3.17
CA ARG A 275 3.57 -2.52 -3.19
C ARG A 275 4.65 -3.57 -3.01
N VAL A 276 5.80 -3.33 -3.66
CA VAL A 276 7.07 -4.03 -3.41
C VAL A 276 8.18 -3.01 -3.20
N SER A 277 9.02 -3.22 -2.19
CA SER A 277 10.12 -2.32 -1.84
C SER A 277 11.42 -3.10 -1.62
N GLN A 278 12.51 -2.57 -2.17
CA GLN A 278 13.87 -3.14 -2.04
C GLN A 278 13.92 -4.64 -2.41
N PRO A 279 13.66 -4.99 -3.67
CA PRO A 279 13.83 -6.36 -4.14
C PRO A 279 15.29 -6.79 -4.03
N ALA A 280 15.54 -8.03 -3.59
CA ALA A 280 16.87 -8.60 -3.52
C ALA A 280 17.51 -8.73 -4.91
N ASP A 281 16.69 -8.98 -5.93
CA ASP A 281 17.08 -8.93 -7.35
C ASP A 281 16.15 -7.97 -8.11
N SER A 282 16.72 -6.83 -8.51
CA SER A 282 15.99 -5.78 -9.24
C SER A 282 15.54 -6.23 -10.63
N GLU A 283 16.28 -7.11 -11.31
CA GLU A 283 15.91 -7.58 -12.65
C GLU A 283 14.80 -8.63 -12.55
N ALA A 284 14.88 -9.54 -11.57
CA ALA A 284 13.80 -10.47 -11.29
C ALA A 284 12.50 -9.73 -10.93
N ASN A 285 12.58 -8.64 -10.15
CA ASN A 285 11.40 -7.82 -9.84
C ASN A 285 10.81 -7.15 -11.10
N LYS A 286 11.63 -6.59 -11.99
CA LYS A 286 11.15 -6.03 -13.26
C LYS A 286 10.43 -7.08 -14.11
N GLN A 287 10.99 -8.27 -14.20
CA GLN A 287 10.36 -9.39 -14.92
C GLN A 287 9.05 -9.82 -14.27
N TYR A 288 9.00 -9.89 -12.94
CA TYR A 288 7.77 -10.17 -12.19
C TYR A 288 6.69 -9.10 -12.48
N MET A 289 7.01 -7.81 -12.38
CA MET A 289 6.07 -6.72 -12.63
C MET A 289 5.56 -6.70 -14.08
N ALA A 290 6.47 -6.90 -15.05
CA ALA A 290 6.12 -6.92 -16.47
C ALA A 290 5.17 -8.07 -16.84
N ASN A 291 5.22 -9.20 -16.11
CA ASN A 291 4.37 -10.36 -16.32
C ASN A 291 3.15 -10.41 -15.40
N LEU A 292 3.01 -9.46 -14.46
CA LEU A 292 2.01 -9.53 -13.39
C LEU A 292 0.58 -9.58 -13.95
N ALA A 293 0.31 -8.79 -15.00
CA ALA A 293 -0.99 -8.76 -15.66
C ALA A 293 -1.39 -10.10 -16.29
N GLN A 294 -0.42 -10.86 -16.81
CA GLN A 294 -0.67 -12.16 -17.44
C GLN A 294 -0.59 -13.32 -16.43
N THR A 295 0.05 -13.08 -15.29
CA THR A 295 0.32 -14.13 -14.30
C THR A 295 -0.65 -14.13 -13.13
N SER A 296 -1.34 -13.03 -12.89
CA SER A 296 -2.44 -12.89 -11.96
C SER A 296 -3.80 -13.10 -12.64
N THR A 297 -4.82 -13.36 -11.83
CA THR A 297 -6.21 -13.43 -12.24
C THR A 297 -7.03 -12.54 -11.32
N LEU A 298 -7.81 -11.64 -11.90
CA LEU A 298 -8.65 -10.69 -11.16
C LEU A 298 -10.07 -10.76 -11.72
N TYR A 299 -11.04 -11.09 -10.85
CA TYR A 299 -12.45 -11.13 -11.21
C TYR A 299 -13.26 -10.15 -10.36
N ARG A 300 -14.14 -9.40 -11.03
CA ARG A 300 -15.34 -8.82 -10.41
C ARG A 300 -16.46 -9.84 -10.56
N ILE A 301 -17.10 -10.19 -9.45
CA ILE A 301 -18.13 -11.21 -9.37
C ILE A 301 -19.42 -10.54 -8.88
N THR A 302 -20.43 -10.51 -9.75
CA THR A 302 -21.73 -9.88 -9.47
C THR A 302 -22.83 -10.93 -9.52
N PRO A 303 -23.58 -11.14 -8.43
CA PRO A 303 -24.75 -12.03 -8.46
C PRO A 303 -25.77 -11.57 -9.51
N LYS A 304 -26.23 -12.50 -10.37
CA LYS A 304 -27.28 -12.22 -11.37
C LYS A 304 -28.62 -11.90 -10.73
N VAL A 305 -28.84 -12.43 -9.53
CA VAL A 305 -29.99 -12.12 -8.68
C VAL A 305 -29.45 -11.47 -7.43
N LYS A 306 -29.97 -10.29 -7.08
CA LYS A 306 -29.57 -9.59 -5.87
C LYS A 306 -30.14 -10.33 -4.65
N ASP A 307 -29.25 -10.75 -3.75
CA ASP A 307 -29.60 -11.45 -2.52
C ASP A 307 -29.62 -10.50 -1.30
N ALA A 308 -30.09 -11.02 -0.17
CA ALA A 308 -30.07 -10.30 1.10
C ALA A 308 -28.66 -10.28 1.67
N VAL A 309 -28.16 -9.09 2.01
CA VAL A 309 -26.81 -8.90 2.53
C VAL A 309 -26.73 -9.03 4.04
N GLU A 310 -25.65 -9.62 4.55
CA GLU A 310 -25.23 -9.54 5.95
C GLU A 310 -24.07 -8.55 6.06
N GLU A 311 -24.39 -7.35 6.57
CA GLU A 311 -23.43 -6.26 6.69
C GLU A 311 -22.25 -6.60 7.62
N ILE A 312 -21.07 -6.10 7.26
CA ILE A 312 -19.82 -6.29 8.00
C ILE A 312 -19.59 -5.07 8.91
N PRO A 313 -19.38 -5.27 10.22
CA PRO A 313 -19.09 -4.18 11.15
C PRO A 313 -17.72 -3.55 10.90
N ALA A 314 -17.45 -2.41 11.54
CA ALA A 314 -16.13 -1.79 11.51
C ALA A 314 -15.02 -2.78 11.94
N LEU A 315 -13.97 -2.88 11.13
CA LEU A 315 -12.84 -3.76 11.37
C LEU A 315 -12.01 -3.30 12.58
N LYS A 316 -11.41 -4.28 13.26
CA LYS A 316 -10.40 -4.02 14.29
C LYS A 316 -9.04 -3.90 13.62
N VAL A 317 -8.24 -2.97 14.11
CA VAL A 317 -6.85 -2.81 13.69
C VAL A 317 -5.89 -3.32 14.78
N VAL A 318 -4.75 -3.84 14.36
CA VAL A 318 -3.65 -4.21 15.25
C VAL A 318 -3.07 -2.96 15.89
N SER A 319 -2.83 -2.98 17.21
CA SER A 319 -2.19 -1.86 17.89
C SER A 319 -0.77 -1.68 17.39
N ARG A 320 -0.39 -0.44 17.11
CA ARG A 320 1.01 -0.07 16.94
C ARG A 320 1.71 -0.05 18.30
N GLY A 321 3.04 -0.18 18.26
CA GLY A 321 3.92 0.00 19.42
C GLY A 321 3.99 -1.17 20.39
N THR A 322 5.06 -1.18 21.18
CA THR A 322 5.39 -2.18 22.20
C THR A 322 5.37 -1.60 23.62
N GLY A 323 5.16 -0.30 23.75
CA GLY A 323 5.33 0.47 24.98
C GLY A 323 6.78 0.89 25.27
N GLU A 324 7.73 0.53 24.40
CA GLU A 324 9.15 0.84 24.58
C GLU A 324 9.60 1.86 23.53
N HIS A 325 9.91 3.09 23.97
CA HIS A 325 10.45 4.10 23.06
C HIS A 325 11.89 3.75 22.64
N GLU A 326 12.21 3.93 21.36
CA GLU A 326 13.51 3.73 20.73
C GLU A 326 14.69 4.35 21.49
N ALA A 327 14.53 5.54 22.05
CA ALA A 327 15.56 6.20 22.83
C ALA A 327 15.96 5.42 24.09
N ALA A 328 15.09 4.56 24.63
CA ALA A 328 15.40 3.71 25.77
C ALA A 328 16.45 2.63 25.41
N GLN A 329 16.48 2.17 24.16
CA GLN A 329 17.48 1.21 23.69
C GLN A 329 18.84 1.88 23.46
N LEU A 330 18.84 3.12 22.95
CA LEU A 330 20.06 3.86 22.64
C LEU A 330 20.70 4.52 23.87
N GLY A 331 19.90 4.94 24.85
CA GLY A 331 20.33 5.62 26.09
C GLY A 331 20.88 7.05 25.92
N TYR A 332 21.46 7.38 24.75
CA TYR A 332 22.14 8.64 24.47
C TYR A 332 21.66 9.35 23.19
N ALA A 333 20.54 8.89 22.61
CA ALA A 333 19.98 9.38 21.33
C ALA A 333 20.00 10.91 21.20
N SER A 334 19.53 11.64 22.21
CA SER A 334 19.51 13.12 22.15
C SER A 334 20.92 13.73 22.04
N LYS A 335 21.89 13.24 22.82
CA LYS A 335 23.24 13.83 22.84
C LYS A 335 24.00 13.51 21.55
N ASP A 336 23.86 12.29 21.06
CA ASP A 336 24.51 11.85 19.83
C ASP A 336 23.93 12.59 18.62
N LEU A 337 22.60 12.74 18.54
CA LEU A 337 21.96 13.53 17.48
C LEU A 337 22.35 15.02 17.55
N ASP A 338 22.48 15.61 18.74
CA ASP A 338 22.92 16.99 18.89
C ASP A 338 24.39 17.18 18.46
N GLN A 339 25.24 16.19 18.75
CA GLN A 339 26.62 16.18 18.28
C GLN A 339 26.70 16.03 16.76
N ILE A 340 25.92 15.11 16.18
CA ILE A 340 25.83 14.93 14.72
C ILE A 340 25.39 16.24 14.07
N ARG A 341 24.29 16.82 14.57
CA ARG A 341 23.79 18.13 14.12
C ARG A 341 24.88 19.20 14.14
N GLN A 342 25.58 19.36 15.26
CA GLN A 342 26.64 20.37 15.37
C GLN A 342 27.79 20.11 14.39
N SER A 343 28.20 18.85 14.21
CA SER A 343 29.27 18.48 13.27
C SER A 343 28.88 18.75 11.81
N ILE A 344 27.61 18.53 11.44
CA ILE A 344 27.06 18.90 10.12
C ILE A 344 27.13 20.42 9.93
N LEU A 345 26.66 21.19 10.90
CA LEU A 345 26.68 22.65 10.83
C LEU A 345 28.10 23.20 10.74
N ASP A 346 29.02 22.72 11.58
CA ASP A 346 30.42 23.16 11.56
C ASP A 346 31.08 22.86 10.21
N LYS A 347 30.84 21.67 9.63
CA LYS A 347 31.39 21.26 8.33
C LYS A 347 30.99 22.24 7.22
N TYR A 348 29.70 22.58 7.10
CA TYR A 348 29.20 23.31 5.94
C TYR A 348 29.17 24.83 6.13
N THR A 349 28.99 25.33 7.36
CA THR A 349 29.13 26.78 7.64
C THR A 349 30.59 27.24 7.49
N ALA A 350 31.58 26.39 7.80
CA ALA A 350 32.99 26.66 7.51
C ALA A 350 33.28 26.79 6.01
N GLN A 351 32.43 26.21 5.15
CA GLN A 351 32.48 26.35 3.70
C GLN A 351 31.68 27.55 3.17
N GLY A 352 31.06 28.32 4.07
CA GLY A 352 30.32 29.54 3.75
C GLY A 352 28.83 29.35 3.48
N TYR A 353 28.26 28.15 3.66
CA TYR A 353 26.83 27.93 3.47
C TYR A 353 25.99 28.57 4.58
N THR A 354 24.83 29.10 4.21
CA THR A 354 23.73 29.37 5.15
C THR A 354 22.84 28.14 5.26
N TYR A 355 22.00 28.04 6.29
CA TYR A 355 21.19 26.86 6.50
C TYR A 355 19.81 27.16 7.10
N THR A 356 18.89 26.22 6.85
CA THR A 356 17.58 26.13 7.50
C THR A 356 17.43 24.71 8.05
N GLU A 357 17.12 24.61 9.34
CA GLU A 357 16.85 23.32 9.97
C GLU A 357 15.37 22.98 9.87
N LEU A 358 15.08 21.73 9.54
CA LEU A 358 13.73 21.23 9.32
C LEU A 358 13.46 20.08 10.30
N MET A 359 12.50 20.31 11.19
CA MET A 359 11.99 19.26 12.08
C MET A 359 10.76 18.62 11.44
N PRO A 360 10.70 17.29 11.33
CA PRO A 360 9.57 16.65 10.72
C PRO A 360 8.39 16.54 11.67
N HIS A 361 7.22 16.31 11.09
CA HIS A 361 5.95 16.10 11.76
C HIS A 361 5.22 14.91 11.14
N ILE A 362 4.24 14.35 11.86
CA ILE A 362 3.34 13.33 11.32
C ILE A 362 2.55 13.96 10.17
N SER A 363 2.64 13.37 8.98
CA SER A 363 2.16 14.02 7.75
C SER A 363 1.13 13.22 6.95
N VAL A 364 0.90 11.96 7.34
CA VAL A 364 -0.08 11.07 6.75
C VAL A 364 -1.02 10.57 7.87
N PRO A 365 -2.31 10.96 7.84
CA PRO A 365 -3.27 10.42 8.80
C PRO A 365 -3.54 8.94 8.53
N ASP A 366 -3.85 8.20 9.59
CA ASP A 366 -4.24 6.79 9.51
C ASP A 366 -5.54 6.61 8.69
N GLY A 367 -5.65 5.54 7.91
CA GLY A 367 -6.77 5.31 6.99
C GLY A 367 -8.13 5.38 7.66
N ILE A 368 -8.30 4.75 8.82
CA ILE A 368 -9.55 4.80 9.58
C ILE A 368 -9.83 6.24 10.03
N THR A 369 -8.81 6.96 10.50
CA THR A 369 -8.94 8.38 10.84
C THR A 369 -9.36 9.22 9.63
N SER A 370 -8.79 8.93 8.46
CA SER A 370 -9.11 9.61 7.20
C SER A 370 -10.54 9.38 6.75
N ILE A 371 -11.04 8.15 6.86
CA ILE A 371 -12.43 7.78 6.54
C ILE A 371 -13.41 8.58 7.42
N PHE A 372 -13.25 8.54 8.74
CA PHE A 372 -14.22 9.17 9.66
C PHE A 372 -14.15 10.70 9.70
N ASN A 373 -13.02 11.28 9.30
CA ASN A 373 -12.83 12.73 9.28
C ASN A 373 -12.78 13.30 7.86
N THR A 374 -13.11 12.52 6.83
CA THR A 374 -13.04 12.93 5.41
C THR A 374 -11.72 13.65 5.06
N LEU A 375 -10.59 13.07 5.52
CA LEU A 375 -9.26 13.55 5.18
C LEU A 375 -8.73 12.81 3.96
N ASN A 376 -7.88 13.46 3.18
CA ASN A 376 -7.02 12.77 2.24
C ASN A 376 -5.90 12.04 3.00
N GLY A 377 -6.05 10.71 3.12
CA GLY A 377 -5.09 9.77 3.69
C GLY A 377 -3.86 9.52 2.83
N LYS A 378 -3.81 10.03 1.58
CA LYS A 378 -2.64 9.97 0.68
C LYS A 378 -2.12 8.54 0.44
N GLY A 379 -3.00 7.54 0.49
CA GLY A 379 -2.61 6.14 0.36
C GLY A 379 -1.82 5.67 1.57
N ASP A 380 -2.30 5.99 2.77
CA ASP A 380 -1.71 5.54 4.02
C ASP A 380 -1.54 4.02 4.03
N ASN A 381 -0.63 3.57 4.89
CA ASN A 381 -0.34 2.16 5.03
C ASN A 381 -0.06 1.89 6.51
N ARG A 382 -0.78 0.95 7.10
CA ARG A 382 -0.70 0.59 8.51
C ARG A 382 0.65 -0.02 8.87
N ASP A 383 1.37 -0.59 7.89
CA ASP A 383 2.72 -1.09 8.05
C ASP A 383 3.77 0.03 8.19
N THR A 384 3.37 1.30 8.06
CA THR A 384 4.30 2.43 7.96
C THR A 384 3.99 3.55 8.94
N SER A 385 5.05 4.13 9.52
CA SER A 385 5.01 5.47 10.11
C SER A 385 5.57 6.52 9.17
N TYR A 386 4.82 7.59 8.96
CA TYR A 386 5.12 8.66 8.00
C TYR A 386 5.42 9.98 8.70
N LEU A 387 6.65 10.45 8.54
CA LEU A 387 7.08 11.78 8.96
C LEU A 387 7.45 12.59 7.73
N SER A 388 7.27 13.90 7.76
CA SER A 388 7.85 14.78 6.74
C SER A 388 8.25 16.14 7.28
N THR A 389 9.20 16.77 6.61
CA THR A 389 9.60 18.15 6.88
C THR A 389 8.57 19.17 6.42
N ASP A 390 8.73 20.42 6.84
CA ASP A 390 8.19 21.57 6.12
C ASP A 390 8.84 21.69 4.73
N TYR A 391 8.24 22.52 3.88
CA TYR A 391 8.69 22.71 2.50
C TYR A 391 9.95 23.57 2.43
N PHE A 392 10.81 23.26 1.47
CA PHE A 392 12.01 24.02 1.15
C PHE A 392 12.27 24.02 -0.35
N THR A 393 13.24 24.81 -0.81
CA THR A 393 13.63 24.86 -2.23
C THR A 393 15.14 24.74 -2.36
N PHE A 394 15.62 24.33 -3.53
CA PHE A 394 17.01 24.62 -3.95
C PHE A 394 17.00 25.87 -4.82
N ASN A 395 17.89 26.83 -4.54
CA ASN A 395 18.03 28.07 -5.29
C ASN A 395 19.09 27.96 -6.40
N SER A 396 19.94 26.94 -6.34
CA SER A 396 21.00 26.65 -7.31
C SER A 396 21.41 25.19 -7.24
N ASP A 397 22.24 24.75 -8.20
CA ASP A 397 22.81 23.40 -8.18
C ASP A 397 23.78 23.14 -7.02
N GLU A 398 24.21 24.19 -6.34
CA GLU A 398 25.12 24.10 -5.20
C GLU A 398 24.39 23.94 -3.86
N ASP A 399 23.07 24.10 -3.86
CA ASP A 399 22.24 23.86 -2.68
C ASP A 399 22.02 22.34 -2.49
N PHE A 400 21.86 21.94 -1.24
CA PHE A 400 21.65 20.55 -0.88
C PHE A 400 20.92 20.42 0.45
N VAL A 401 20.45 19.21 0.74
CA VAL A 401 19.88 18.87 2.05
C VAL A 401 20.66 17.72 2.67
N VAL A 402 20.94 17.83 3.97
CA VAL A 402 21.51 16.74 4.77
C VAL A 402 20.41 16.18 5.64
N ILE A 403 20.15 14.89 5.51
CA ILE A 403 19.23 14.15 6.36
C ILE A 403 20.02 13.36 7.39
N TYR A 404 19.49 13.25 8.61
CA TYR A 404 20.13 12.50 9.68
C TYR A 404 19.11 12.05 10.72
N GLY A 405 19.39 10.94 11.38
CA GLY A 405 18.44 10.33 12.29
C GLY A 405 18.97 9.06 12.93
N VAL A 406 18.07 8.31 13.56
CA VAL A 406 18.36 6.98 14.08
C VAL A 406 18.16 5.96 12.96
N ASN A 407 19.03 4.96 12.89
CA ASN A 407 18.78 3.81 12.02
C ASN A 407 17.76 2.88 12.70
N HIS A 408 16.48 3.03 12.36
CA HIS A 408 15.37 2.30 12.97
C HIS A 408 15.47 0.77 12.86
N THR A 409 16.28 0.26 11.94
CA THR A 409 16.54 -1.19 11.84
C THR A 409 17.50 -1.69 12.91
N LYS A 410 18.42 -0.86 13.39
CA LYS A 410 19.38 -1.21 14.45
C LYS A 410 18.72 -1.27 15.83
N THR A 411 17.62 -0.56 16.00
CA THR A 411 16.80 -0.53 17.22
C THR A 411 15.60 -1.49 17.15
N ASN A 412 15.51 -2.30 16.08
CA ASN A 412 14.40 -3.21 15.80
C ASN A 412 13.02 -2.52 15.76
N LYS A 413 12.97 -1.19 15.55
CA LYS A 413 11.71 -0.45 15.37
C LYS A 413 11.16 -0.55 13.97
N ALA A 414 11.97 -0.96 13.01
CA ALA A 414 11.54 -1.23 11.65
C ALA A 414 12.32 -2.41 11.07
N ILE A 415 11.70 -3.20 10.19
CA ILE A 415 12.43 -4.18 9.37
C ILE A 415 13.22 -3.49 8.24
N TYR A 416 12.78 -2.28 7.85
CA TYR A 416 13.48 -1.40 6.94
C TYR A 416 12.97 0.04 7.11
N SER A 417 13.81 1.02 6.79
CA SER A 417 13.44 2.44 6.90
C SER A 417 14.08 3.24 5.79
N ASN A 418 13.46 4.33 5.37
CA ASN A 418 13.99 5.13 4.29
C ASN A 418 13.59 6.60 4.37
N ALA A 419 14.38 7.44 3.73
CA ALA A 419 14.08 8.85 3.48
C ALA A 419 13.90 9.09 1.99
N VAL A 420 12.98 9.98 1.62
CA VAL A 420 12.68 10.29 0.22
C VAL A 420 12.54 11.80 0.05
N LEU A 421 13.19 12.35 -0.97
CA LEU A 421 12.98 13.72 -1.41
C LEU A 421 11.85 13.78 -2.44
N TYR A 422 10.85 14.61 -2.15
CA TYR A 422 9.64 14.79 -2.95
C TYR A 422 9.58 16.18 -3.57
N GLY A 423 9.01 16.26 -4.77
CA GLY A 423 8.40 17.48 -5.27
C GLY A 423 6.98 17.63 -4.72
N VAL A 424 6.65 18.79 -4.16
CA VAL A 424 5.36 19.04 -3.51
C VAL A 424 4.22 19.07 -4.53
N GLU A 425 4.41 19.69 -5.70
CA GLU A 425 3.35 19.91 -6.70
C GLU A 425 2.63 18.61 -7.09
N LYS A 426 3.40 17.54 -7.30
CA LYS A 426 2.86 16.23 -7.70
C LYS A 426 3.02 15.16 -6.63
N LEU A 427 3.64 15.44 -5.49
CA LEU A 427 4.07 14.41 -4.54
C LEU A 427 4.91 13.33 -5.23
N ASN A 428 5.82 13.75 -6.12
CA ASN A 428 6.71 12.86 -6.86
C ASN A 428 8.02 12.65 -6.10
N GLY A 429 8.25 11.44 -5.61
CA GLY A 429 9.50 11.05 -4.96
C GLY A 429 10.55 10.77 -6.02
N VAL A 430 11.68 11.49 -5.97
CA VAL A 430 12.71 11.44 -7.02
C VAL A 430 14.04 10.88 -6.54
N THR A 431 14.28 10.89 -5.23
CA THR A 431 15.52 10.38 -4.63
C THR A 431 15.20 9.74 -3.30
N SER A 432 15.51 8.44 -3.16
CA SER A 432 15.39 7.71 -1.90
C SER A 432 16.76 7.29 -1.37
N VAL A 433 16.88 7.23 -0.05
CA VAL A 433 17.99 6.61 0.66
C VAL A 433 17.42 5.61 1.66
N TYR A 434 17.95 4.39 1.66
CA TYR A 434 17.45 3.23 2.42
C TYR A 434 18.40 2.82 3.56
N ASP A 435 17.89 2.05 4.51
CA ASP A 435 18.59 1.61 5.73
C ASP A 435 19.89 0.84 5.48
N ASP A 436 19.98 0.11 4.38
CA ASP A 436 21.19 -0.61 3.98
C ASP A 436 22.33 0.35 3.57
N GLN A 437 21.99 1.58 3.18
CA GLN A 437 22.94 2.66 2.85
C GLN A 437 23.38 3.47 4.08
N PHE A 438 22.73 3.30 5.23
CA PHE A 438 22.97 4.12 6.43
C PHE A 438 24.25 3.76 7.17
N ILE A 439 24.71 2.51 7.06
CA ILE A 439 25.87 1.98 7.78
C ILE A 439 27.14 2.79 7.50
N GLY A 440 27.86 3.16 8.56
CA GLY A 440 29.08 3.97 8.51
C GLY A 440 28.88 5.45 8.15
N SER A 441 27.65 5.88 7.83
CA SER A 441 27.39 7.24 7.34
C SER A 441 27.53 8.32 8.42
N ALA A 442 27.32 7.96 9.69
CA ALA A 442 27.45 8.87 10.83
C ALA A 442 28.87 8.94 11.43
N ASP A 443 29.81 8.09 11.01
CA ASP A 443 31.14 7.96 11.61
C ASP A 443 31.90 9.29 11.68
N ALA A 444 31.84 10.07 10.59
CA ALA A 444 32.55 11.35 10.51
C ALA A 444 31.95 12.44 11.41
N TYR A 445 30.76 12.22 11.95
CA TYR A 445 29.97 13.20 12.69
C TYR A 445 29.85 12.83 14.19
N LEU A 446 30.02 11.56 14.53
CA LEU A 446 29.96 11.06 15.90
C LEU A 446 31.35 10.64 16.42
N ASN A 447 32.18 11.62 16.74
CA ASN A 447 33.57 11.44 17.19
C ASN A 447 33.76 10.86 18.62
N ASN A 448 32.76 10.22 19.23
CA ASN A 448 32.82 9.93 20.67
C ASN A 448 33.48 8.60 21.06
N GLY A 449 33.80 7.71 20.10
CA GLY A 449 34.50 6.43 20.32
C GLY A 449 33.88 5.48 21.34
N SER A 450 32.69 5.81 21.87
CA SER A 450 32.04 5.13 22.99
C SER A 450 30.62 4.69 22.65
N HIS A 451 29.99 5.29 21.65
CA HIS A 451 28.70 4.88 21.11
C HIS A 451 28.86 4.42 19.66
N ASP A 452 28.09 3.40 19.29
CA ASP A 452 28.10 2.83 17.95
C ASP A 452 27.39 3.78 16.97
N ALA A 453 28.16 4.34 16.04
CA ALA A 453 27.68 5.30 15.05
C ALA A 453 26.70 4.67 14.04
N ASP A 454 26.72 3.35 13.85
CA ASP A 454 25.78 2.65 12.98
C ASP A 454 24.33 2.72 13.47
N ASN A 455 24.10 3.07 14.74
CA ASN A 455 22.78 3.37 15.28
C ASN A 455 22.17 4.65 14.71
N TYR A 456 22.96 5.45 13.99
CA TYR A 456 22.56 6.71 13.40
C TYR A 456 22.93 6.74 11.93
N TYR A 457 22.43 7.73 11.22
CA TYR A 457 22.82 7.96 9.83
C TYR A 457 22.94 9.44 9.51
N VAL A 458 23.76 9.76 8.51
CA VAL A 458 23.90 11.11 7.92
C VAL A 458 24.05 10.95 6.41
N TYR A 459 23.14 11.53 5.63
CA TYR A 459 23.18 11.41 4.17
C TYR A 459 22.93 12.77 3.50
N LYS A 460 23.68 13.07 2.44
CA LYS A 460 23.55 14.31 1.67
C LYS A 460 22.79 14.07 0.37
N LEU A 461 21.80 14.89 0.07
CA LEU A 461 21.05 14.85 -1.20
C LEU A 461 21.38 16.13 -1.96
N ASP A 462 22.08 15.99 -3.09
CA ASP A 462 22.57 17.11 -3.90
C ASP A 462 22.50 16.80 -5.40
N ARG A 463 22.85 17.75 -6.26
CA ARG A 463 22.78 17.57 -7.71
C ARG A 463 23.83 16.64 -8.31
N TYR A 464 24.86 16.28 -7.55
CA TYR A 464 26.09 15.73 -8.12
C TYR A 464 26.44 14.32 -7.62
N GLY A 465 26.07 13.95 -6.39
CA GLY A 465 26.35 12.62 -5.85
C GLY A 465 27.85 12.32 -5.67
N ASN A 466 28.69 13.36 -5.49
CA ASN A 466 30.15 13.21 -5.56
C ASN A 466 30.84 12.96 -4.21
N GLU A 467 30.11 13.01 -3.09
CA GLU A 467 30.65 12.75 -1.75
C GLU A 467 30.27 11.34 -1.30
N PRO A 468 31.07 10.68 -0.43
CA PRO A 468 30.60 9.51 0.30
C PRO A 468 29.29 9.82 1.04
N TYR A 469 28.38 8.85 1.06
CA TYR A 469 27.06 9.00 1.68
C TYR A 469 26.26 10.18 1.09
N SER A 470 26.27 10.30 -0.25
CA SER A 470 25.39 11.21 -0.96
C SER A 470 24.55 10.53 -2.06
N ALA A 471 23.40 11.14 -2.36
CA ALA A 471 22.46 10.70 -3.39
C ALA A 471 22.12 11.85 -4.33
N ILE A 472 21.96 11.52 -5.62
CA ILE A 472 21.66 12.51 -6.66
C ILE A 472 20.19 12.91 -6.61
N VAL A 473 19.94 14.22 -6.66
CA VAL A 473 18.64 14.83 -6.92
C VAL A 473 18.55 15.18 -8.41
N PRO A 474 17.90 14.33 -9.23
CA PRO A 474 17.82 14.56 -10.67
C PRO A 474 17.04 15.83 -10.99
N LYS A 475 17.39 16.49 -12.11
CA LYS A 475 16.60 17.60 -12.65
C LYS A 475 15.39 17.09 -13.42
N SER A 476 14.32 17.88 -13.46
CA SER A 476 13.17 17.62 -14.34
C SER A 476 13.52 18.00 -15.78
N THR A 477 14.17 19.16 -15.95
CA THR A 477 14.55 19.67 -17.27
C THR A 477 15.62 18.78 -17.89
N GLY A 478 15.29 18.23 -19.06
CA GLY A 478 16.19 17.33 -19.80
C GLY A 478 16.21 15.89 -19.30
N ASN A 479 15.32 15.51 -18.37
CA ASN A 479 15.21 14.13 -17.91
C ASN A 479 14.57 13.25 -19.00
N GLU A 480 15.27 12.18 -19.39
CA GLU A 480 14.84 11.27 -20.46
C GLU A 480 13.66 10.38 -20.03
N ASP A 481 13.54 10.07 -18.73
CA ASP A 481 12.45 9.23 -18.19
C ASP A 481 11.14 10.03 -18.07
N GLY A 482 11.23 11.35 -17.89
CA GLY A 482 10.11 12.26 -17.89
C GLY A 482 10.21 13.38 -16.86
N LYS A 483 9.33 14.38 -16.99
CA LYS A 483 9.35 15.61 -16.18
C LYS A 483 9.34 15.34 -14.67
N TYR A 484 8.57 14.34 -14.21
CA TYR A 484 8.39 14.10 -12.78
C TYR A 484 9.37 13.06 -12.20
N TYR A 485 10.34 12.59 -12.98
CA TYR A 485 11.49 11.81 -12.48
C TYR A 485 12.63 12.68 -11.92
N GLY A 486 12.45 14.00 -11.89
CA GLY A 486 13.36 14.92 -11.23
C GLY A 486 12.65 16.16 -10.72
N LEU A 487 13.44 17.10 -10.20
CA LEU A 487 12.98 18.38 -9.67
C LEU A 487 13.94 19.49 -10.10
N ASP A 488 13.43 20.58 -10.62
CA ASP A 488 14.24 21.75 -10.97
C ASP A 488 14.40 22.71 -9.78
N ASP A 489 15.34 23.64 -9.88
CA ASP A 489 15.58 24.65 -8.86
C ASP A 489 14.35 25.57 -8.73
N GLY A 490 14.04 26.00 -7.51
CA GLY A 490 12.83 26.76 -7.18
C GLY A 490 11.57 25.92 -7.03
N ALA A 491 11.60 24.61 -7.31
CA ALA A 491 10.49 23.73 -6.97
C ALA A 491 10.36 23.59 -5.44
N ASP A 492 9.13 23.61 -4.93
CA ASP A 492 8.85 23.26 -3.54
C ASP A 492 9.12 21.77 -3.32
N MET A 493 9.94 21.47 -2.32
CA MET A 493 10.40 20.13 -1.96
C MET A 493 10.08 19.82 -0.50
N LEU A 494 10.02 18.54 -0.15
CA LEU A 494 10.02 18.07 1.22
C LEU A 494 10.83 16.76 1.34
N ILE A 495 11.29 16.44 2.54
CA ILE A 495 11.76 15.09 2.86
C ILE A 495 10.65 14.35 3.60
N ALA A 496 10.33 13.14 3.16
CA ALA A 496 9.54 12.20 3.95
C ALA A 496 10.43 11.10 4.51
N PHE A 497 10.19 10.73 5.76
CA PHE A 497 10.83 9.61 6.44
C PHE A 497 9.80 8.54 6.73
N ARG A 498 10.21 7.29 6.54
CA ARG A 498 9.31 6.14 6.60
C ARG A 498 9.98 4.99 7.33
N ALA A 499 9.29 4.46 8.34
CA ALA A 499 9.70 3.28 9.09
C ALA A 499 8.65 2.19 8.92
N TYR A 500 9.07 1.01 8.46
CA TYR A 500 8.17 -0.08 8.08
C TYR A 500 8.28 -1.26 9.03
N ILE A 501 7.13 -1.72 9.53
CA ILE A 501 6.93 -2.93 10.34
C ILE A 501 7.87 -3.02 11.55
N GLU A 502 7.32 -2.79 12.75
CA GLU A 502 7.96 -3.25 13.97
C GLU A 502 7.71 -4.76 14.12
N GLU A 503 8.78 -5.56 14.16
CA GLU A 503 8.67 -7.02 14.14
C GLU A 503 7.77 -7.59 15.24
N ALA A 504 7.76 -6.94 16.41
CA ALA A 504 6.96 -7.36 17.56
C ALA A 504 5.43 -7.20 17.36
N THR A 505 5.00 -6.27 16.50
CA THR A 505 3.58 -5.96 16.27
C THR A 505 3.09 -6.41 14.90
N GLY A 506 3.99 -6.55 13.92
CA GLY A 506 3.65 -6.90 12.54
C GLY A 506 3.06 -5.76 11.71
N VAL A 507 2.98 -4.55 12.28
CA VAL A 507 2.53 -3.30 11.65
C VAL A 507 3.53 -2.18 11.91
N GLY A 508 3.32 -0.99 11.36
CA GLY A 508 4.25 0.14 11.49
C GLY A 508 4.48 0.53 12.95
N PRO A 509 5.70 1.00 13.30
CA PRO A 509 6.01 1.40 14.68
C PRO A 509 5.10 2.54 15.13
N ASP A 510 4.85 2.68 16.43
CA ASP A 510 4.09 3.83 16.93
C ASP A 510 4.90 5.13 16.78
N TYR A 511 4.23 6.21 16.35
CA TYR A 511 4.84 7.53 16.24
C TYR A 511 5.43 8.04 17.56
N ASN A 512 4.88 7.63 18.70
CA ASN A 512 5.35 8.00 20.03
C ASN A 512 6.49 7.12 20.55
N GLU A 513 6.90 6.11 19.79
CA GLU A 513 7.95 5.17 20.18
C GLU A 513 9.19 5.22 19.29
N ILE A 514 9.22 6.08 18.28
CA ILE A 514 10.40 6.29 17.41
C ILE A 514 10.99 7.67 17.62
N VAL A 515 12.32 7.78 17.47
CA VAL A 515 13.02 9.04 17.44
C VAL A 515 12.88 9.64 16.06
N TYR A 516 12.30 10.83 15.94
CA TYR A 516 12.10 11.45 14.63
C TYR A 516 13.44 11.82 13.97
N ASP A 517 13.53 11.51 12.69
CA ASP A 517 14.59 11.97 11.79
C ASP A 517 14.61 13.50 11.68
N ARG A 518 15.64 14.04 11.03
CA ARG A 518 15.87 15.48 10.92
C ARG A 518 16.49 15.80 9.57
N ALA A 519 16.29 17.03 9.10
CA ALA A 519 16.93 17.53 7.89
C ALA A 519 17.47 18.94 8.08
N ILE A 520 18.53 19.28 7.35
CA ILE A 520 19.10 20.63 7.29
C ILE A 520 19.35 20.95 5.82
N VAL A 521 18.73 22.01 5.33
CA VAL A 521 18.93 22.53 3.97
C VAL A 521 20.03 23.58 4.01
N PHE A 522 20.97 23.49 3.09
CA PHE A 522 22.09 24.40 2.95
C PHE A 522 21.99 25.18 1.64
N HIS A 523 22.19 26.49 1.73
CA HIS A 523 22.18 27.39 0.59
C HIS A 523 23.53 28.03 0.41
N LYS A 524 24.02 28.05 -0.83
CA LYS A 524 25.21 28.84 -1.13
C LYS A 524 24.81 30.33 -1.14
N PRO A 525 25.58 31.21 -0.46
CA PRO A 525 25.33 32.65 -0.56
C PRO A 525 25.41 33.10 -2.03
N GLN A 526 24.40 33.84 -2.47
CA GLN A 526 24.34 34.43 -3.81
C GLN A 526 25.33 35.59 -3.98
#